data_AF-A0AAQ5X0I8-F1
#
_entry.id   AF-A0AAQ5X0I8-F1
#
_cell.length_a   1.000
_cell.length_b   1.000
_cell.length_c   1.000
_cell.angle_alpha   90.00
_cell.angle_beta   90.00
_cell.angle_gamma   90.00
#
_symmetry.space_group_name_H-M   'P 1'
#
loop_
_entity.id
_entity.type
_entity.pdbx_description
1 polymer ?
#
loop_
_entity_poly.entity_id
_entity_poly.type
_entity_poly.pdbx_seq_one_letter_code
_entity_poly.pdbx_strand_id
1 'polypeptide(L)'
;MSRHSKLQKQVLVLYRQFLRAGRDKPGFIPRIRDEFRENAGIKRTDVMHIEYLYRRGQRQLEQLRDANTKQLGSFSKAQDQD
;
A
#
# COMPACT_ATOMS: atom_id res chain seq x y z
N MET A 1 -21.56 -11.25 -6.43
CA MET A 1 -20.27 -10.70 -5.92
C MET A 1 -20.47 -10.21 -4.50
N SER A 2 -19.66 -10.65 -3.54
CA SER A 2 -19.76 -10.16 -2.15
C SER A 2 -19.46 -8.66 -2.09
N ARG A 3 -20.35 -7.87 -1.50
CA ARG A 3 -20.17 -6.43 -1.31
C ARG A 3 -18.90 -6.16 -0.50
N HIS A 4 -17.98 -5.36 -1.03
CA HIS A 4 -16.77 -5.00 -0.29
C HIS A 4 -17.08 -4.24 1.00
N SER A 5 -16.36 -4.56 2.07
CA SER A 5 -16.41 -3.79 3.31
C SER A 5 -15.89 -2.37 3.11
N LYS A 6 -16.19 -1.46 4.05
CA LYS A 6 -15.67 -0.09 4.01
C LYS A 6 -14.14 -0.07 3.94
N LEU A 7 -13.48 -0.88 4.78
CA LEU A 7 -12.03 -1.00 4.80
C LEU A 7 -11.46 -1.53 3.48
N GLN A 8 -12.08 -2.55 2.87
CA GLN A 8 -11.67 -3.05 1.56
C GLN A 8 -11.76 -1.95 0.49
N LYS A 9 -12.83 -1.15 0.49
CA LYS A 9 -12.94 0.00 -0.43
C LYS A 9 -11.84 1.04 -0.19
N GLN A 10 -11.51 1.32 1.07
CA GLN A 10 -10.43 2.24 1.44
C GLN A 10 -9.07 1.74 0.94
N VAL A 11 -8.76 0.45 1.11
CA VAL A 11 -7.53 -0.16 0.58
C VAL A 11 -7.47 -0.07 -0.95
N LEU A 12 -8.58 -0.30 -1.66
CA LEU A 12 -8.64 -0.16 -3.12
C LEU A 12 -8.46 1.30 -3.58
N VAL A 13 -8.98 2.27 -2.82
CA VAL A 13 -8.74 3.69 -3.07
C VAL A 13 -7.26 4.01 -2.87
N LEU A 14 -6.65 3.53 -1.78
CA LEU A 14 -5.24 3.73 -1.47
C LEU A 14 -4.34 3.21 -2.60
N TYR A 15 -4.60 1.99 -3.09
CA TYR A 15 -3.88 1.41 -4.23
C TYR A 15 -3.94 2.31 -5.49
N ARG A 16 -5.14 2.81 -5.84
CA ARG A 16 -5.30 3.71 -7.00
C ARG A 16 -4.55 5.03 -6.80
N GLN A 17 -4.49 5.55 -5.57
CA GLN A 17 -3.75 6.77 -5.28
C GLN A 17 -2.24 6.57 -5.42
N PHE A 18 -1.70 5.43 -4.96
CA PHE A 18 -0.31 5.06 -5.20
C PHE A 18 0.02 4.97 -6.69
N LEU A 19 -0.81 4.29 -7.48
CA LEU A 19 -0.61 4.20 -8.93
C LEU A 19 -0.61 5.58 -9.61
N ARG A 20 -1.44 6.51 -9.14
CA ARG A 20 -1.46 7.88 -9.66
C ARG A 20 -0.19 8.65 -9.28
N ALA A 21 0.21 8.58 -8.02
CA ALA A 21 1.40 9.28 -7.51
C ALA A 21 2.72 8.71 -8.08
N GLY A 22 2.76 7.42 -8.41
CA GLY A 22 3.92 6.75 -9.01
C GLY A 22 3.95 6.78 -10.53
N ARG A 23 2.95 7.36 -11.22
CA ARG A 23 2.84 7.30 -12.69
C ARG A 23 4.03 7.92 -13.41
N ASP A 24 4.54 9.03 -12.89
CA ASP A 24 5.63 9.79 -13.50
C ASP A 24 7.01 9.38 -12.95
N LYS A 25 7.06 8.32 -12.12
CA LYS A 25 8.28 7.82 -11.46
C LYS A 25 8.65 6.44 -12.04
N PRO A 26 9.74 6.33 -12.83
CA PRO A 26 10.15 5.06 -13.44
C PRO A 26 10.33 3.93 -12.41
N GLY A 27 9.79 2.75 -12.69
CA GLY A 27 9.92 1.57 -11.82
C GLY A 27 8.98 1.55 -10.59
N PHE A 28 8.25 2.63 -10.29
CA PHE A 28 7.37 2.66 -9.13
C PHE A 28 6.09 1.83 -9.33
N ILE A 29 5.49 1.87 -10.53
CA ILE A 29 4.23 1.14 -10.79
C ILE A 29 4.37 -0.37 -10.60
N PRO A 30 5.41 -1.05 -11.16
CA PRO A 30 5.65 -2.46 -10.86
C PRO A 30 5.82 -2.71 -9.36
N ARG A 31 6.67 -1.93 -8.69
CA ARG A 31 6.93 -2.06 -7.25
C ARG A 31 5.66 -1.94 -6.40
N ILE A 32 4.81 -0.96 -6.69
CA ILE A 32 3.52 -0.76 -6.02
C ILE A 32 2.61 -1.98 -6.23
N ARG A 33 2.53 -2.51 -7.45
CA ARG A 33 1.71 -3.70 -7.76
C ARG A 33 2.18 -4.91 -6.97
N ASP A 34 3.49 -5.12 -6.92
CA ASP A 34 4.07 -6.29 -6.26
C ASP A 34 3.82 -6.23 -4.76
N GLU A 35 4.03 -5.08 -4.10
CA GLU A 35 3.77 -5.00 -2.66
C GLU A 35 2.29 -5.14 -2.31
N PHE A 36 1.37 -4.57 -3.10
CA PHE A 36 -0.07 -4.76 -2.86
C PHE A 36 -0.50 -6.21 -3.11
N ARG A 37 0.14 -6.93 -4.04
CA ARG A 37 -0.10 -8.36 -4.29
C ARG A 37 0.42 -9.24 -3.16
N GLU A 38 1.62 -8.97 -2.66
CA GLU A 38 2.18 -9.67 -1.50
C GLU A 38 1.24 -9.56 -0.29
N ASN A 39 0.75 -8.35 -0.01
CA ASN A 39 -0.18 -8.11 1.09
C ASN A 39 -1.62 -8.60 0.83
N ALA A 40 -1.98 -8.97 -0.41
CA ALA A 40 -3.30 -9.52 -0.72
C ALA A 40 -3.52 -10.93 -0.11
N GLY A 41 -2.44 -11.59 0.32
CA GLY A 41 -2.49 -12.87 1.05
C GLY A 41 -2.94 -12.76 2.50
N ILE A 42 -3.03 -11.54 3.06
CA ILE A 42 -3.48 -11.33 4.45
C ILE A 42 -4.92 -11.81 4.62
N LYS A 43 -5.17 -12.56 5.70
CA LYS A 43 -6.52 -13.04 6.03
C LYS A 43 -7.46 -11.86 6.19
N ARG A 44 -8.63 -11.90 5.52
CA ARG A 44 -9.63 -10.82 5.58
C ARG A 44 -10.15 -10.52 7.00
N THR A 45 -10.01 -11.49 7.90
CA THR A 45 -10.39 -11.39 9.33
C THR A 45 -9.33 -10.70 10.17
N ASP A 46 -8.11 -10.51 9.67
CA ASP A 46 -7.03 -9.81 10.36
C ASP A 46 -7.19 -8.29 10.20
N VAL A 47 -8.30 -7.78 10.72
CA VAL A 47 -8.73 -6.38 10.52
C VAL A 47 -7.70 -5.42 11.11
N MET A 48 -7.14 -5.72 12.28
CA MET A 48 -6.15 -4.85 12.94
C MET A 48 -4.87 -4.71 12.12
N HIS A 49 -4.36 -5.81 11.55
CA HIS A 49 -3.17 -5.76 10.71
C HIS A 49 -3.43 -5.00 9.41
N ILE A 50 -4.58 -5.24 8.76
CA ILE A 50 -4.99 -4.50 7.55
C ILE A 50 -5.09 -3.00 7.83
N GLU A 51 -5.70 -2.61 8.95
CA GLU A 51 -5.79 -1.21 9.35
C GLU A 51 -4.44 -0.58 9.64
N TYR A 52 -3.54 -1.31 10.31
CA TYR A 52 -2.18 -0.85 10.55
C TYR A 52 -1.45 -0.57 9.23
N LEU A 53 -1.48 -1.52 8.29
CA LEU A 53 -0.87 -1.35 6.97
C LEU A 53 -1.54 -0.24 6.17
N TYR A 54 -2.86 -0.09 6.27
CA TYR A 54 -3.59 1.01 5.64
C TYR A 54 -3.10 2.37 6.15
N ARG A 55 -3.01 2.57 7.47
CA ARG A 55 -2.49 3.82 8.08
C ARG A 55 -1.03 4.06 7.74
N ARG A 56 -0.20 3.02 7.65
CA ARG A 56 1.19 3.12 7.20
C ARG A 56 1.28 3.54 5.74
N GLY A 57 0.50 2.90 4.87
CA GLY A 57 0.43 3.19 3.44
C GLY A 57 -0.07 4.61 3.16
N GLN A 58 -1.00 5.16 3.95
CA GLN A 58 -1.39 6.58 3.83
C GLN A 58 -0.21 7.52 4.05
N ARG A 59 0.61 7.29 5.08
CA ARG A 59 1.82 8.09 5.34
C ARG A 59 2.86 7.96 4.21
N GLN A 60 3.04 6.76 3.68
CA GLN A 60 3.94 6.54 2.54
C GLN A 60 3.41 7.16 1.24
N LEU A 61 2.10 7.22 1.06
CA LEU A 61 1.50 7.93 -0.08
C LEU A 61 1.72 9.44 0.03
N GLU A 62 1.59 10.02 1.22
CA GLU A 62 1.90 11.43 1.46
C GLU A 62 3.36 11.73 1.12
N GLN A 63 4.28 10.90 1.58
CA GLN A 63 5.70 10.99 1.20
C GLN A 63 5.87 10.86 -0.31
N LEU A 64 5.28 9.85 -0.95
CA LEU A 64 5.40 9.63 -2.40
C LEU A 64 4.86 10.79 -3.23
N ARG A 65 3.89 11.56 -2.74
CA ARG A 65 3.36 12.74 -3.43
C ARG A 65 4.33 13.92 -3.36
N ASP A 66 5.30 13.90 -2.45
CA ASP A 66 6.39 14.85 -2.45
C ASP A 66 7.30 14.63 -3.67
N ALA A 67 7.68 15.73 -4.32
CA ALA A 67 8.42 15.73 -5.59
C ALA A 67 9.84 15.15 -5.42
N ASN A 68 10.38 15.17 -4.20
CA ASN A 68 11.75 14.73 -3.92
C ASN A 68 11.90 13.23 -3.61
N THR A 69 10.82 12.44 -3.65
CA THR A 69 10.91 11.01 -3.33
C THR A 69 11.56 10.22 -4.47
N LYS A 70 12.79 9.77 -4.23
CA LYS A 70 13.58 8.94 -5.17
C LYS A 70 13.36 7.44 -5.01
N GLN A 71 12.82 6.98 -3.87
CA GLN A 71 12.60 5.56 -3.58
C GLN A 71 11.29 5.34 -2.81
N LEU A 72 10.61 4.22 -3.11
CA LEU A 72 9.44 3.77 -2.37
C LEU A 72 9.88 2.81 -1.25
N GLY A 73 9.61 3.16 0.00
CA GLY A 73 9.82 2.26 1.14
C GLY A 73 8.82 1.11 1.15
N SER A 74 9.16 -0.01 1.80
CA SER A 74 8.30 -1.19 1.83
C SER A 74 7.07 -1.04 2.75
N PHE A 75 5.93 -1.59 2.35
CA PHE A 75 4.71 -1.71 3.16
C PHE A 75 4.84 -2.79 4.25
N SER A 76 5.65 -3.81 3.99
CA SER A 76 5.93 -4.91 4.91
C SER A 76 6.77 -4.41 6.10
N LYS A 77 6.61 -5.00 7.29
CA LYS A 77 7.66 -4.89 8.31
C LYS A 77 8.94 -5.45 7.67
N ALA A 78 10.07 -4.75 7.81
CA ALA A 78 11.34 -5.47 7.80
C ALA A 78 11.18 -6.57 8.85
N GLN A 79 11.48 -7.82 8.52
CA GLN A 79 11.68 -8.81 9.55
C GLN A 79 12.83 -8.25 10.40
N ASP A 80 12.50 -7.65 11.54
CA ASP A 80 13.41 -7.58 12.66
C ASP A 80 13.64 -9.06 13.01
N GLN A 81 14.68 -9.64 12.42
CA GLN A 81 15.33 -10.82 12.96
C GLN A 81 15.96 -10.36 14.26
N ASP A 82 15.37 -10.78 15.39
CA ASP A 82 16.03 -11.19 16.63
C ASP A 82 14.99 -11.87 17.54
#